data_AF-A0A967HUZ5-F1
#
_entry.id   AF-A0A967HUZ5-F1
#
_cell.length_a   1.000
_cell.length_b   1.000
_cell.length_c   1.000
_cell.angle_alpha   90.00
_cell.angle_beta   90.00
_cell.angle_gamma   90.00
#
_symmetry.space_group_name_H-M   'P 1'
#
loop_
_entity.id
_entity.type
_entity.pdbx_description
1 polymer ?
#
loop_
_entity_poly.entity_id
_entity_poly.type
_entity_poly.pdbx_seq_one_letter_code
_entity_poly.pdbx_strand_id
1 'polypeptide(L)'
;MCDRLERSTDRLTEVSRVDDLTGLVNKRGFVEILEREVHRAKRYEANLSLCLMRMDVESANPELSYDERDRMIKYLAGILAEHVRKSDTLGRVDTHMFGLVL
;
A
#
# COMPACT_ATOMS: atom_id res chain seq x y z
N MET A 1 -26.19 -7.37 10.44
CA MET A 1 -26.02 -8.63 9.68
C MET A 1 -24.76 -8.57 8.81
N CYS A 2 -24.39 -7.40 8.26
CA CYS A 2 -23.07 -7.16 7.63
C CYS A 2 -21.88 -7.32 8.60
N ASP A 3 -22.05 -6.89 9.85
CA ASP A 3 -21.09 -7.03 10.96
C ASP A 3 -20.57 -8.46 11.25
N ARG A 4 -21.30 -9.51 10.87
CA ARG A 4 -20.86 -10.91 11.07
C ARG A 4 -20.13 -11.48 9.85
N LEU A 5 -20.43 -10.96 8.66
CA LEU A 5 -19.73 -11.36 7.44
C LEU A 5 -18.33 -10.75 7.43
N GLU A 6 -18.18 -9.47 7.77
CA GLU A 6 -16.87 -8.79 7.88
C GLU A 6 -15.93 -9.52 8.86
N ARG A 7 -16.42 -9.83 10.07
CA ARG A 7 -15.67 -10.57 11.09
C ARG A 7 -15.26 -12.01 10.70
N SER A 8 -15.93 -12.60 9.71
CA SER A 8 -15.61 -13.95 9.21
C SER A 8 -14.50 -13.90 8.17
N THR A 9 -14.54 -12.91 7.28
CA THR A 9 -13.46 -12.61 6.32
C THR A 9 -12.19 -12.16 7.03
N ASP A 10 -12.30 -11.30 8.06
CA ASP A 10 -11.16 -10.76 8.80
C ASP A 10 -10.24 -11.81 9.42
N ARG A 11 -10.77 -12.98 9.82
CA ARG A 11 -9.97 -14.08 10.38
C ARG A 11 -9.17 -14.86 9.35
N LEU A 12 -9.52 -14.78 8.06
CA LEU A 12 -8.77 -15.38 6.95
C LEU A 12 -7.80 -14.38 6.31
N THR A 13 -8.16 -13.08 6.29
CA THR A 13 -7.26 -11.99 5.88
C THR A 13 -6.26 -11.56 6.95
N GLU A 14 -6.42 -12.01 8.20
CA GLU A 14 -5.55 -11.66 9.35
C GLU A 14 -4.05 -11.98 9.16
N VAL A 15 -3.72 -12.83 8.18
CA VAL A 15 -2.34 -13.23 7.83
C VAL A 15 -1.87 -12.58 6.53
N SER A 16 -2.77 -12.04 5.71
CA SER A 16 -2.38 -11.48 4.41
C SER A 16 -1.60 -10.20 4.60
N ARG A 17 -0.41 -10.13 3.99
CA ARG A 17 0.39 -8.91 3.85
C ARG A 17 0.16 -8.22 2.51
N VAL A 18 -0.82 -8.67 1.74
CA VAL A 18 -1.11 -8.21 0.39
C VAL A 18 -2.41 -7.41 0.39
N ASP A 19 -2.45 -6.32 -0.38
CA ASP A 19 -3.65 -5.54 -0.66
C ASP A 19 -4.43 -6.17 -1.82
N ASP A 20 -5.71 -6.49 -1.59
CA ASP A 20 -6.51 -7.26 -2.55
C ASP A 20 -6.78 -6.51 -3.87
N LEU A 21 -6.78 -5.17 -3.84
CA LEU A 21 -7.03 -4.38 -5.04
C LEU A 21 -5.81 -4.33 -5.95
N THR A 22 -4.64 -4.08 -5.36
CA THR A 22 -3.41 -3.73 -6.10
C THR A 22 -2.38 -4.86 -6.17
N GLY A 23 -2.49 -5.86 -5.29
CA GLY A 23 -1.46 -6.90 -5.13
C GLY A 23 -0.17 -6.42 -4.45
N LEU A 24 -0.09 -5.14 -4.05
CA LEU A 24 1.04 -4.58 -3.32
C LEU A 24 1.04 -5.01 -1.85
N VAL A 25 2.12 -4.70 -1.14
CA VAL A 25 2.14 -4.86 0.31
C VAL A 25 1.07 -3.97 0.94
N ASN A 26 0.22 -4.52 1.79
CA ASN A 26 -0.79 -3.74 2.50
C ASN A 26 -0.19 -2.92 3.65
N LYS A 27 -0.98 -2.05 4.25
CA LYS A 27 -0.56 -1.18 5.36
C LYS A 27 0.18 -1.93 6.47
N ARG A 28 -0.34 -3.08 6.91
CA ARG A 28 0.26 -3.88 7.98
C ARG A 28 1.64 -4.39 7.56
N GLY A 29 1.73 -5.05 6.41
CA GLY A 29 3.01 -5.56 5.89
C GLY A 29 4.02 -4.44 5.66
N PHE A 30 3.56 -3.27 5.21
CA PHE A 30 4.42 -2.12 4.95
C PHE A 30 5.03 -1.57 6.23
N VAL A 31 4.24 -1.43 7.30
CA VAL A 31 4.73 -0.97 8.62
C VAL A 31 5.73 -1.97 9.19
N GLU A 32 5.44 -3.27 9.14
CA GLU A 32 6.36 -4.33 9.61
C GLU A 32 7.71 -4.28 8.86
N ILE A 33 7.69 -4.00 7.55
CA ILE A 33 8.90 -3.84 6.74
C ILE A 33 9.64 -2.55 7.10
N LEU A 34 8.93 -1.42 7.21
CA LEU A 34 9.52 -0.13 7.54
C LEU A 34 10.24 -0.18 8.89
N GLU A 35 9.63 -0.78 9.92
CA GLU A 35 10.26 -0.97 11.23
C GLU A 35 11.58 -1.74 11.12
N ARG A 36 11.59 -2.83 10.35
CA ARG A 36 12.79 -3.62 10.09
C ARG A 36 13.87 -2.82 9.37
N GLU A 37 13.51 -2.06 8.33
CA GLU A 37 14.48 -1.25 7.57
C GLU A 37 15.03 -0.09 8.42
N VAL A 38 14.22 0.50 9.31
CA VAL A 38 14.69 1.49 10.29
C VAL A 38 15.72 0.88 11.24
N HIS A 39 15.46 -0.31 11.78
CA HIS A 39 16.42 -1.01 12.64
C HIS A 39 17.71 -1.36 11.89
N ARG A 40 17.59 -1.81 10.64
CA ARG A 40 18.73 -2.13 9.78
C ARG A 40 19.56 -0.90 9.46
N ALA A 41 18.94 0.20 9.05
CA ALA A 41 19.61 1.46 8.75
C ALA A 41 20.38 2.00 9.95
N LYS A 42 19.78 1.96 11.15
CA LYS A 42 20.45 2.31 12.41
C LYS A 42 21.66 1.43 12.71
N ARG A 43 21.54 0.10 12.52
CA ARG A 43 22.61 -0.85 12.80
C ARG A 43 23.83 -0.68 11.90
N TYR A 44 23.61 -0.32 10.64
CA TYR A 44 24.65 -0.26 9.63
C TYR A 44 25.01 1.18 9.22
N GLU A 45 24.52 2.19 9.96
CA GLU A 45 24.71 3.62 9.65
C GLU A 45 24.38 3.96 8.18
N ALA A 46 23.33 3.33 7.66
CA ALA A 46 22.89 3.52 6.29
C ALA A 46 21.82 4.60 6.19
N ASN A 47 21.75 5.27 5.03
CA ASN A 47 20.65 6.18 4.72
C ASN A 47 19.38 5.36 4.41
N LEU A 48 18.24 5.85 4.91
CA LEU A 48 16.91 5.31 4.62
C LEU A 48 16.00 6.48 4.28
N SER A 49 15.21 6.35 3.22
CA SER A 49 14.22 7.33 2.79
C SER A 49 12.83 6.72 2.77
N LEU A 50 11.84 7.52 3.16
CA LEU A 50 10.43 7.19 3.09
C LEU A 50 9.72 8.21 2.20
N CYS A 51 9.06 7.73 1.16
CA CYS A 51 8.18 8.54 0.32
C CYS A 51 6.73 8.13 0.56
N LEU A 52 5.87 9.11 0.80
CA LEU A 52 4.44 8.93 0.96
C LEU A 52 3.73 9.70 -0.15
N MET A 53 2.96 8.98 -0.96
CA MET A 53 2.29 9.50 -2.16
C MET A 53 0.79 9.38 -1.97
N ARG A 54 0.07 10.50 -1.95
CA ARG A 54 -1.39 10.53 -1.93
C ARG A 54 -1.91 10.84 -3.33
N MET A 55 -2.81 9.99 -3.81
CA MET A 55 -3.59 10.24 -5.01
C MET A 55 -4.86 10.99 -4.62
N ASP A 56 -5.21 12.03 -5.37
CA ASP A 56 -6.43 12.80 -5.16
C ASP A 56 -7.34 12.70 -6.40
N VAL A 57 -8.02 11.55 -6.53
CA VAL A 57 -8.90 11.28 -7.68
C VAL A 57 -10.22 12.05 -7.54
N GLU A 58 -10.74 12.11 -6.32
CA GLU A 58 -12.07 12.66 -6.04
C GLU A 58 -12.11 14.16 -6.28
N SER A 59 -11.07 14.90 -5.89
CA SER A 59 -10.99 16.34 -6.16
C SER A 59 -10.77 16.64 -7.64
N ALA A 60 -10.09 15.73 -8.37
CA ALA A 60 -9.83 15.90 -9.80
C ALA A 60 -11.07 15.64 -10.66
N ASN A 61 -11.92 14.67 -10.27
CA ASN A 61 -13.18 14.40 -10.94
C ASN A 61 -14.23 13.80 -9.97
N PRO A 62 -15.15 14.62 -9.46
CA PRO A 62 -16.16 14.19 -8.50
C PRO A 62 -17.18 13.20 -9.05
N GLU A 63 -17.35 13.13 -10.38
CA GLU A 63 -18.34 12.27 -11.04
C GLU A 63 -17.85 10.83 -11.26
N LEU A 64 -16.58 10.53 -10.91
CA LEU A 64 -16.00 9.22 -11.11
C LEU A 64 -16.70 8.14 -10.26
N SER A 65 -17.10 7.06 -10.91
CA SER A 65 -17.61 5.88 -10.20
C SER A 65 -16.53 5.24 -9.33
N TYR A 66 -16.94 4.42 -8.36
CA TYR A 66 -15.99 3.66 -7.53
C TYR A 66 -15.16 2.69 -8.39
N ASP A 67 -15.76 2.02 -9.36
CA ASP A 67 -15.06 1.08 -10.24
C ASP A 67 -13.98 1.77 -11.08
N GLU A 68 -14.24 2.98 -11.57
CA GLU A 68 -13.26 3.76 -12.32
C GLU A 68 -12.11 4.22 -11.43
N ARG A 69 -12.41 4.62 -10.18
CA ARG A 69 -11.38 4.97 -9.18
C ARG A 69 -10.48 3.77 -8.91
N ASP A 70 -11.07 2.60 -8.70
CA ASP A 70 -10.34 1.36 -8.46
C ASP A 70 -9.44 0.98 -9.66
N ARG A 71 -9.92 1.16 -10.90
CA ARG A 71 -9.09 0.95 -12.09
C ARG A 71 -7.90 1.91 -12.14
N MET A 72 -8.09 3.18 -11.79
CA MET A 72 -7.00 4.16 -11.72
C MET A 72 -5.97 3.79 -10.65
N ILE A 73 -6.42 3.34 -9.48
CA ILE A 73 -5.54 2.91 -8.39
C ILE A 73 -4.72 1.68 -8.82
N LYS A 74 -5.36 0.68 -9.44
CA LYS A 74 -4.66 -0.49 -9.99
C LYS A 74 -3.63 -0.12 -11.05
N TYR A 75 -3.99 0.78 -11.95
CA TYR A 75 -3.10 1.25 -13.00
C TYR A 75 -1.88 1.98 -12.43
N LEU A 76 -2.07 2.88 -11.47
CA LEU A 76 -0.94 3.55 -10.81
C LEU A 76 -0.07 2.55 -10.05
N ALA A 77 -0.67 1.59 -9.35
CA ALA A 77 0.09 0.55 -8.65
C ALA A 77 1.02 -0.22 -9.60
N GLY A 78 0.53 -0.57 -10.80
CA GLY A 78 1.34 -1.19 -11.85
C GLY A 78 2.50 -0.31 -12.31
N ILE A 79 2.24 0.96 -12.63
CA ILE A 79 3.29 1.92 -13.00
C ILE A 79 4.35 2.04 -11.92
N LEU A 80 3.95 2.24 -10.66
CA LEU A 80 4.89 2.38 -9.55
C LEU A 80 5.72 1.11 -9.38
N ALA A 81 5.10 -0.08 -9.45
CA ALA A 81 5.81 -1.35 -9.32
C ALA A 81 6.86 -1.57 -10.42
N GLU A 82 6.62 -1.10 -11.65
CA GLU A 82 7.58 -1.18 -12.76
C GLU A 82 8.79 -0.26 -12.58
N HIS A 83 8.63 0.85 -11.85
CA HIS A 83 9.68 1.87 -11.67
C HIS A 83 10.44 1.75 -10.34
N VAL A 84 9.95 0.91 -9.43
CA VAL A 84 10.57 0.67 -8.12
C VAL A 84 11.61 -0.46 -8.22
N ARG A 85 12.76 -0.29 -7.58
CA ARG A 85 13.82 -1.32 -7.59
C ARG A 85 13.40 -2.50 -6.72
N LYS A 86 13.93 -3.69 -7.02
CA LYS A 86 13.67 -4.90 -6.21
C LYS A 86 14.10 -4.80 -4.75
N SER A 87 15.04 -3.90 -4.43
CA SER A 87 15.50 -3.64 -3.05
C SER A 87 14.53 -2.82 -2.23
N ASP A 88 13.67 -2.05 -2.91
CA ASP A 88 12.81 -1.06 -2.30
C ASP A 88 11.45 -1.72 -2.01
N THR A 89 10.70 -1.16 -1.07
CA THR A 89 9.37 -1.68 -0.70
C THR A 89 8.29 -0.69 -1.06
N LEU A 90 7.43 -1.06 -1.99
CA LEU A 90 6.21 -0.33 -2.35
C LEU A 90 4.99 -1.00 -1.68
N GLY A 91 4.15 -0.20 -1.03
CA GLY A 91 2.91 -0.67 -0.41
C GLY A 91 1.75 0.30 -0.52
N ARG A 92 0.53 -0.21 -0.44
CA ARG A 92 -0.70 0.60 -0.30
C ARG A 92 -1.01 0.74 1.19
N VAL A 93 -0.76 1.94 1.70
CA VAL A 93 -0.81 2.24 3.15
C VAL A 93 -2.15 2.84 3.58
N ASP A 94 -2.96 3.26 2.61
CA ASP A 94 -4.33 3.73 2.79
C ASP A 94 -5.10 3.62 1.46
N THR A 95 -6.41 3.90 1.45
CA THR A 95 -7.28 3.77 0.26
C THR A 95 -6.73 4.52 -0.94
N HIS A 96 -6.19 5.72 -0.74
CA HIS A 96 -5.61 6.56 -1.80
C HIS A 96 -4.14 6.90 -1.58
N MET A 97 -3.43 6.09 -0.77
CA MET A 97 -2.07 6.42 -0.36
C MET A 97 -1.13 5.25 -0.55
N PHE A 98 -0.01 5.52 -1.21
CA PHE A 98 1.10 4.60 -1.41
C PHE A 98 2.29 5.03 -0.56
N GLY A 99 3.01 4.05 -0.03
CA GLY A 99 4.28 4.24 0.66
C GLY A 99 5.40 3.55 -0.10
N LEU A 100 6.57 4.19 -0.14
CA LEU A 100 7.80 3.64 -0.71
C LEU A 100 8.94 3.79 0.30
N VAL A 101 9.60 2.69 0.64
CA VAL A 101 10.82 2.65 1.46
C VAL A 101 12.01 2.31 0.57
N LEU A 102 13.06 3.13 0.63
CA LEU A 102 14.27 3.03 -0.21
C LEU A 102 15.55 3.39 0.56
#